data_AF-A0A1W0A8N8-F1
#
_entry.id   AF-A0A1W0A8N8-F1
#
_cell.length_a   1.000
_cell.length_b   1.000
_cell.length_c   1.000
_cell.angle_alpha   90.00
_cell.angle_beta   90.00
_cell.angle_gamma   90.00
#
_symmetry.space_group_name_H-M   'P 1'
#
loop_
_entity.id
_entity.type
_entity.pdbx_description
1 polymer ?
#
loop_
_entity_poly.entity_id
_entity_poly.type
_entity_poly.pdbx_seq_one_letter_code
_entity_poly.pdbx_strand_id
1 'polypeptide(L)'
;MSVAPLSYSLSNFQSLFPKSMSFDQPSAMKSTTSRRTRNTSSHYTQYEMAVLCPITQRSWVIRKRFSDFFRFRQQLRCLASMITPHPDQSITLDMVQSILCLPFPRKHNFRRFDRQVVTERANAFRNIIMQAMICRTAAVLYAQKCGKFVKCSSMPSALEPFTIVVQNFLNVPPHLKTTHLVEATHDASCSICLSEFEENEWHTACHIVQLPCHHLFHSNCVVEWLHLHQTCPLCRAPSTTMSGIYVAP
;
A
#
# COMPACT_ATOMS: atom_id res chain seq x y z
N MET A 1 -15.74 4.28 -27.03
CA MET A 1 -16.62 4.13 -25.87
C MET A 1 -15.83 4.54 -24.65
N SER A 2 -16.15 5.70 -24.09
CA SER A 2 -15.51 6.32 -22.93
C SER A 2 -15.75 5.47 -21.69
N VAL A 3 -14.67 4.94 -21.11
CA VAL A 3 -14.71 4.19 -19.85
C VAL A 3 -14.92 5.21 -18.74
N ALA A 4 -16.08 5.22 -18.10
CA ALA A 4 -16.35 6.09 -16.96
C ALA A 4 -15.30 5.84 -15.85
N PRO A 5 -14.81 6.88 -15.16
CA PRO A 5 -13.90 6.70 -14.02
C PRO A 5 -14.65 5.94 -12.93
N LEU A 6 -14.12 4.77 -12.55
CA LEU A 6 -14.62 3.99 -11.43
C LEU A 6 -14.52 4.84 -10.16
N SER A 7 -15.66 5.19 -9.56
CA SER A 7 -15.72 5.86 -8.27
C SER A 7 -15.34 4.88 -7.17
N TYR A 8 -14.06 4.87 -6.79
CA TYR A 8 -13.64 4.26 -5.53
C TYR A 8 -14.35 5.00 -4.38
N SER A 9 -14.95 4.26 -3.44
CA SER A 9 -15.62 4.88 -2.29
C SER A 9 -14.55 5.41 -1.32
N LEU A 10 -14.19 6.68 -1.47
CA LEU A 10 -13.27 7.41 -0.58
C LEU A 10 -13.98 7.98 0.66
N SER A 11 -15.24 7.59 0.91
CA SER A 11 -16.08 8.18 1.94
C SER A 11 -15.42 8.10 3.34
N ASN A 12 -15.32 9.27 3.98
CA ASN A 12 -14.84 9.62 5.33
C ASN A 12 -13.32 9.74 5.57
N PHE A 13 -12.45 9.11 4.77
CA PHE A 13 -11.00 9.24 4.94
C PHE A 13 -10.30 9.90 3.76
N GLN A 14 -11.06 10.44 2.80
CA GLN A 14 -10.52 11.19 1.67
C GLN A 14 -9.67 12.40 2.09
N SER A 15 -10.03 13.04 3.21
CA SER A 15 -9.29 14.18 3.79
C SER A 15 -7.90 13.81 4.31
N LEU A 16 -7.59 12.51 4.42
CA LEU A 16 -6.23 12.07 4.73
C LEU A 16 -5.30 12.26 3.55
N PHE A 17 -5.81 12.16 2.32
CA PHE A 17 -4.98 12.25 1.13
C PHE A 17 -4.74 13.71 0.74
N PRO A 18 -3.56 14.03 0.26
CA PRO A 18 -3.28 15.37 -0.25
C PRO A 18 -4.01 15.62 -1.56
N LYS A 19 -4.36 16.88 -1.82
CA LYS A 19 -5.11 17.28 -3.03
C LYS A 19 -4.36 16.98 -4.33
N SER A 20 -3.02 16.91 -4.29
CA SER A 20 -2.18 16.58 -5.45
C SER A 20 -2.04 15.09 -5.74
N MET A 21 -2.53 14.20 -4.87
CA MET A 21 -2.29 12.76 -4.98
C MET A 21 -3.23 12.14 -6.02
N SER A 22 -2.68 11.74 -7.18
CA SER A 22 -3.42 10.98 -8.19
C SER A 22 -3.48 9.49 -7.81
N PHE A 23 -4.63 8.88 -8.07
CA PHE A 23 -4.79 7.42 -8.04
C PHE A 23 -4.84 6.94 -9.48
N ASP A 24 -3.71 7.05 -10.19
CA ASP A 24 -3.63 6.64 -11.59
C ASP A 24 -4.06 5.18 -11.78
N GLN A 25 -4.65 4.91 -12.95
CA GLN A 25 -5.21 3.59 -13.23
C GLN A 25 -4.09 2.55 -13.24
N PRO A 26 -4.27 1.43 -12.50
CA PRO A 26 -3.26 0.40 -12.44
C PRO A 26 -3.18 -0.38 -13.75
N SER A 27 -2.07 -1.10 -13.92
CA SER A 27 -1.87 -2.03 -15.02
C SER A 27 -3.01 -3.06 -15.11
N ALA A 28 -3.34 -3.47 -16.33
CA ALA A 28 -4.36 -4.49 -16.58
C ALA A 28 -4.08 -5.79 -15.81
N MET A 29 -5.12 -6.37 -15.22
CA MET A 29 -5.01 -7.66 -14.51
C MET A 29 -4.83 -8.80 -15.52
N LYS A 30 -3.72 -9.51 -15.44
CA LYS A 30 -3.46 -10.71 -16.23
C LYS A 30 -4.00 -11.93 -15.50
N SER A 31 -4.47 -12.94 -16.24
CA SER A 31 -4.89 -14.22 -15.66
C SER A 31 -4.22 -15.37 -16.38
N THR A 32 -3.67 -16.31 -15.62
CA THR A 32 -2.99 -17.50 -16.15
C THR A 32 -3.50 -18.75 -15.43
N THR A 33 -3.73 -19.81 -16.19
CA THR A 33 -4.05 -21.11 -15.61
C THR A 33 -2.75 -21.79 -15.21
N SER A 34 -2.53 -21.97 -13.90
CA SER A 34 -1.30 -22.56 -13.37
C SER A 34 -1.50 -24.04 -13.02
N ARG A 35 -0.44 -24.84 -13.23
CA ARG A 35 -0.35 -26.28 -12.89
C ARG A 35 0.66 -26.47 -11.76
N ARG A 36 0.26 -27.14 -10.68
CA ARG A 36 1.13 -27.44 -9.53
C ARG A 36 2.25 -28.39 -9.98
N THR A 37 3.52 -28.04 -9.77
CA THR A 37 4.68 -28.76 -10.34
C THR A 37 5.02 -30.11 -9.70
N ARG A 38 4.28 -30.62 -8.70
CA ARG A 38 4.61 -31.93 -8.08
C ARG A 38 3.44 -32.81 -7.62
N ASN A 39 2.18 -32.54 -7.97
CA ASN A 39 1.11 -33.51 -7.70
C ASN A 39 -0.15 -33.26 -8.55
N THR A 40 -0.67 -34.33 -9.16
CA THR A 40 -1.82 -34.35 -10.07
C THR A 40 -3.14 -34.12 -9.31
N SER A 41 -3.86 -33.02 -9.62
CA SER A 41 -5.34 -32.97 -9.75
C SER A 41 -6.01 -31.58 -9.62
N SER A 42 -5.31 -30.47 -9.30
CA SER A 42 -5.99 -29.16 -9.21
C SER A 42 -5.38 -28.09 -10.11
N HIS A 43 -6.02 -27.83 -11.26
CA HIS A 43 -5.81 -26.60 -12.02
C HIS A 43 -6.45 -25.43 -11.26
N TYR A 44 -5.78 -24.28 -11.19
CA TYR A 44 -6.36 -23.04 -10.66
C TYR A 44 -6.03 -21.85 -11.54
N THR A 45 -6.91 -20.85 -11.54
CA THR A 45 -6.64 -19.56 -12.17
C THR A 45 -5.88 -18.68 -11.19
N GLN A 46 -4.69 -18.24 -11.60
CA GLN A 46 -3.90 -17.24 -10.92
C GLN A 46 -4.15 -15.89 -11.58
N TYR A 47 -4.41 -14.88 -10.76
CA TYR A 47 -4.56 -13.51 -11.20
C TYR A 47 -3.32 -12.72 -10.79
N GLU A 48 -2.78 -11.96 -11.74
CA GLU A 48 -1.55 -11.19 -11.61
C GLU A 48 -1.81 -9.72 -11.95
N MET A 49 -1.30 -8.83 -11.11
CA MET A 49 -1.45 -7.39 -11.30
C MET A 49 -0.23 -6.67 -10.76
N ALA A 50 0.36 -5.80 -11.58
CA ALA A 50 1.32 -4.82 -11.08
C ALA A 50 0.57 -3.71 -10.35
N VAL A 51 0.97 -3.44 -9.12
CA VAL A 51 0.47 -2.32 -8.33
C VAL A 51 1.55 -1.28 -8.20
N LEU A 52 1.11 -0.03 -8.10
CA LEU A 52 1.93 1.13 -7.82
C LEU A 52 1.49 1.66 -6.47
N CYS A 53 2.41 1.87 -5.54
CA CYS A 53 2.09 2.55 -4.29
C CYS A 53 1.90 4.05 -4.57
N PRO A 54 0.73 4.65 -4.29
CA PRO A 54 0.48 6.06 -4.59
C PRO A 54 1.47 7.02 -3.92
N ILE A 55 1.91 6.68 -2.71
CA ILE A 55 2.90 7.44 -1.95
C ILE A 55 4.30 7.24 -2.53
N THR A 56 4.77 6.00 -2.62
CA THR A 56 6.20 5.74 -2.88
C THR A 56 6.54 5.66 -4.36
N GLN A 57 5.52 5.58 -5.24
CA GLN A 57 5.64 5.24 -6.66
C GLN A 57 6.45 3.97 -6.92
N ARG A 58 6.68 3.14 -5.89
CA ARG A 58 7.29 1.83 -6.03
C ARG A 58 6.23 0.87 -6.50
N SER A 59 6.61 0.04 -7.46
CA SER A 59 5.74 -0.99 -8.01
C SER A 59 6.20 -2.38 -7.63
N TRP A 60 5.23 -3.28 -7.48
CA TRP A 60 5.48 -4.71 -7.34
C TRP A 60 4.33 -5.49 -7.94
N VAL A 61 4.54 -6.79 -8.13
CA VAL A 61 3.54 -7.67 -8.73
C VAL A 61 2.82 -8.46 -7.65
N ILE A 62 1.49 -8.35 -7.63
CA ILE A 62 0.61 -9.15 -6.79
C ILE A 62 0.13 -10.35 -7.59
N ARG A 63 0.30 -11.54 -7.03
CA ARG A 63 -0.21 -12.81 -7.57
C ARG A 63 -1.14 -13.46 -6.55
N LYS A 64 -2.40 -13.69 -6.93
CA LYS A 64 -3.43 -14.26 -6.04
C LYS A 64 -4.36 -15.21 -6.79
N ARG A 65 -4.91 -16.17 -6.07
CA ARG A 65 -6.03 -17.02 -6.53
C ARG A 65 -7.32 -16.59 -5.84
N PHE A 66 -8.47 -17.05 -6.35
CA PHE A 66 -9.79 -16.76 -5.77
C PHE A 66 -9.86 -16.94 -4.24
N SER A 67 -9.28 -18.04 -3.73
CA SER A 67 -9.31 -18.34 -2.30
C SER A 67 -8.51 -17.36 -1.45
N ASP A 68 -7.52 -16.67 -2.01
CA ASP A 68 -6.77 -15.64 -1.28
C ASP A 68 -7.62 -14.37 -1.09
N PHE A 69 -8.35 -13.95 -2.13
CA PHE A 69 -9.32 -12.86 -2.04
C PHE A 69 -10.46 -13.19 -1.07
N PHE A 70 -10.94 -14.43 -1.11
CA PHE A 70 -11.99 -14.90 -0.20
C PHE A 70 -11.51 -14.86 1.26
N ARG A 71 -10.29 -15.34 1.53
CA ARG A 71 -9.68 -15.30 2.87
C ARG A 71 -9.47 -13.87 3.35
N PHE A 72 -8.96 -12.98 2.49
CA PHE A 72 -8.80 -11.56 2.81
C PHE A 72 -10.13 -10.91 3.21
N ARG A 73 -11.20 -11.13 2.43
CA ARG A 73 -12.53 -10.62 2.75
C ARG A 73 -13.07 -11.18 4.08
N GLN A 74 -12.80 -12.44 4.40
CA GLN A 74 -13.20 -13.03 5.68
C GLN A 74 -12.43 -12.42 6.86
N GLN A 75 -11.13 -12.16 6.72
CA GLN A 75 -10.32 -11.49 7.74
C GLN A 75 -10.85 -10.08 8.01
N LEU A 76 -11.18 -9.32 6.96
CA LEU A 76 -11.78 -7.99 7.09
C LEU A 76 -13.15 -8.01 7.79
N ARG A 77 -13.99 -9.01 7.51
CA ARG A 77 -15.28 -9.17 8.22
C ARG A 77 -15.09 -9.46 9.71
N CYS A 78 -14.16 -10.35 10.03
CA CYS A 78 -13.82 -10.65 11.43
C CYS A 78 -13.30 -9.39 12.14
N LEU A 79 -12.43 -8.63 11.49
CA LEU A 79 -11.94 -7.36 12.02
C LEU A 79 -13.08 -6.36 12.24
N ALA A 80 -13.97 -6.17 11.25
CA ALA A 80 -15.11 -5.27 11.37
C ALA A 80 -16.02 -5.63 12.57
N SER A 81 -16.24 -6.92 12.84
CA SER A 81 -17.05 -7.35 13.99
C SER A 81 -16.41 -7.10 15.35
N MET A 82 -15.09 -6.86 15.40
CA MET A 82 -14.36 -6.56 16.64
C MET A 82 -14.23 -5.06 16.90
N ILE A 83 -14.49 -4.20 15.91
CA ILE A 83 -14.40 -2.74 16.07
C ILE A 83 -15.72 -2.24 16.67
N THR A 84 -15.67 -1.79 17.92
CA THR A 84 -16.78 -1.05 18.53
C THR A 84 -16.85 0.35 17.93
N PRO A 85 -18.04 0.87 17.56
CA PRO A 85 -18.17 2.23 17.06
C PRO A 85 -17.72 3.24 18.13
N HIS A 86 -16.54 3.81 17.93
CA HIS A 86 -16.00 4.90 18.74
C HIS A 86 -15.64 6.05 17.79
N PRO A 87 -15.83 7.33 18.18
CA PRO A 87 -15.46 8.47 17.34
C PRO A 87 -14.04 8.38 16.78
N ASP A 88 -13.08 7.93 17.58
CA ASP A 88 -11.67 7.79 17.17
C ASP A 88 -11.36 6.55 16.30
N GLN A 89 -12.24 5.54 16.27
CA GLN A 89 -12.04 4.31 15.48
C GLN A 89 -12.84 4.31 14.16
N SER A 90 -13.65 5.34 13.92
CA SER A 90 -14.49 5.53 12.74
C SER A 90 -13.70 5.37 11.43
N ILE A 91 -12.54 6.02 11.31
CA ILE A 91 -11.71 5.99 10.10
C ILE A 91 -11.23 4.57 9.77
N THR A 92 -10.83 3.78 10.77
CA THR A 92 -10.39 2.39 10.51
C THR A 92 -11.56 1.53 10.05
N LEU A 93 -12.73 1.70 10.66
CA LEU A 93 -13.95 1.00 10.24
C LEU A 93 -14.35 1.40 8.82
N ASP A 94 -14.26 2.69 8.47
CA ASP A 94 -14.55 3.21 7.13
C ASP A 94 -13.61 2.61 6.08
N MET A 95 -12.31 2.50 6.37
CA MET A 95 -11.35 1.80 5.49
C MET A 95 -11.76 0.34 5.27
N VAL A 96 -12.10 -0.39 6.35
CA VAL A 96 -12.55 -1.78 6.26
C VAL A 96 -13.83 -1.91 5.42
N GLN A 97 -14.83 -1.07 5.68
CA GLN A 97 -16.10 -1.09 4.96
C GLN A 97 -15.94 -0.72 3.49
N SER A 98 -15.05 0.23 3.16
CA SER A 98 -14.79 0.62 1.77
C SER A 98 -14.33 -0.58 0.91
N ILE A 99 -13.58 -1.53 1.48
CA ILE A 99 -13.17 -2.77 0.80
C ILE A 99 -14.32 -3.80 0.79
N LEU A 100 -15.04 -3.95 1.92
CA LEU A 100 -16.13 -4.92 2.04
C LEU A 100 -17.35 -4.59 1.16
N CYS A 101 -17.63 -3.31 0.91
CA CYS A 101 -18.73 -2.88 0.05
C CYS A 101 -18.48 -3.17 -1.44
N LEU A 102 -17.24 -3.46 -1.85
CA LEU A 102 -16.96 -3.83 -3.23
C LEU A 102 -17.62 -5.15 -3.62
N PRO A 103 -18.17 -5.26 -4.86
CA PRO A 103 -18.71 -6.50 -5.39
C PRO A 103 -17.69 -7.64 -5.31
N PHE A 104 -18.12 -8.80 -4.81
CA PHE A 104 -17.27 -10.00 -4.73
C PHE A 104 -17.80 -11.11 -5.64
N PRO A 105 -16.96 -11.67 -6.53
CA PRO A 105 -17.40 -12.73 -7.45
C PRO A 105 -17.91 -13.98 -6.75
N ARG A 106 -18.95 -14.61 -7.29
CA ARG A 106 -19.52 -15.84 -6.73
C ARG A 106 -18.59 -17.05 -6.92
N LYS A 107 -18.75 -18.03 -6.02
CA LYS A 107 -18.07 -19.32 -6.14
C LYS A 107 -18.80 -20.18 -7.18
N HIS A 108 -18.29 -20.21 -8.40
CA HIS A 108 -18.78 -21.10 -9.45
C HIS A 108 -18.11 -22.48 -9.36
N ASN A 109 -18.88 -23.54 -9.61
CA ASN A 109 -18.33 -24.89 -9.81
C ASN A 109 -17.50 -24.87 -11.10
N PHE A 110 -16.20 -25.12 -10.96
CA PHE A 110 -15.15 -25.04 -12.00
C PHE A 110 -15.29 -26.14 -13.09
N ARG A 111 -16.51 -26.53 -13.49
CA ARG A 111 -16.72 -27.55 -14.52
C ARG A 111 -16.52 -27.05 -15.95
N ARG A 112 -16.41 -25.75 -16.20
CA ARG A 112 -15.94 -25.18 -17.49
C ARG A 112 -15.17 -23.88 -17.24
N PHE A 113 -14.00 -23.75 -17.86
CA PHE A 113 -13.16 -22.53 -17.84
C PHE A 113 -13.80 -21.46 -18.72
N ASP A 114 -14.91 -20.90 -18.25
CA ASP A 114 -15.57 -19.82 -18.97
C ASP A 114 -14.72 -18.55 -18.92
N ARG A 115 -14.25 -18.09 -20.09
CA ARG A 115 -13.47 -16.86 -20.23
C ARG A 115 -14.23 -15.66 -19.65
N GLN A 116 -15.56 -15.64 -19.72
CA GLN A 116 -16.38 -14.58 -19.16
C GLN A 116 -16.25 -14.51 -17.64
N VAL A 117 -16.31 -15.66 -16.95
CA VAL A 117 -16.15 -15.74 -15.49
C VAL A 117 -14.74 -15.33 -15.06
N VAL A 118 -13.72 -15.65 -15.84
CA VAL A 118 -12.34 -15.23 -15.55
C VAL A 118 -12.19 -13.71 -15.69
N THR A 119 -12.74 -13.11 -16.74
CA THR A 119 -12.71 -11.66 -16.98
C THR A 119 -13.50 -10.89 -15.93
N GLU A 120 -14.70 -11.34 -15.57
CA GLU A 120 -15.52 -10.74 -14.50
C GLU A 120 -14.76 -10.73 -13.17
N ARG A 121 -14.17 -11.88 -12.81
CA ARG A 121 -13.33 -12.00 -11.61
C ARG A 121 -12.13 -11.08 -11.67
N ALA A 122 -11.44 -10.99 -12.80
CA ALA A 122 -10.29 -10.12 -12.95
C ALA A 122 -10.65 -8.65 -12.67
N ASN A 123 -11.80 -8.18 -13.18
CA ASN A 123 -12.27 -6.82 -12.93
C ASN A 123 -12.61 -6.57 -11.46
N ALA A 124 -13.35 -7.47 -10.81
CA ALA A 124 -13.69 -7.33 -9.39
C ALA A 124 -12.44 -7.38 -8.49
N PHE A 125 -11.53 -8.32 -8.77
CA PHE A 125 -10.27 -8.47 -8.04
C PHE A 125 -9.34 -7.28 -8.20
N ARG A 126 -9.27 -6.69 -9.41
CA ARG A 126 -8.55 -5.44 -9.65
C ARG A 126 -9.06 -4.32 -8.74
N ASN A 127 -10.38 -4.15 -8.65
CA ASN A 127 -10.98 -3.12 -7.79
C ASN A 127 -10.66 -3.35 -6.30
N ILE A 128 -10.69 -4.61 -5.83
CA ILE A 128 -10.33 -4.96 -4.45
C ILE A 128 -8.86 -4.65 -4.15
N ILE A 129 -7.95 -4.99 -5.07
CA ILE A 129 -6.52 -4.68 -4.92
C ILE A 129 -6.31 -3.17 -4.84
N MET A 130 -6.97 -2.40 -5.71
CA MET A 130 -6.85 -0.94 -5.71
C MET A 130 -7.37 -0.32 -4.42
N GLN A 131 -8.54 -0.72 -3.95
CA GLN A 131 -9.08 -0.20 -2.71
C GLN A 131 -8.21 -0.58 -1.51
N ALA A 132 -7.64 -1.79 -1.49
CA ALA A 132 -6.69 -2.20 -0.46
C ALA A 132 -5.40 -1.35 -0.50
N MET A 133 -4.89 -1.00 -1.68
CA MET A 133 -3.76 -0.08 -1.83
C MET A 133 -4.07 1.33 -1.31
N ILE A 134 -5.26 1.86 -1.64
CA ILE A 134 -5.76 3.14 -1.14
C ILE A 134 -5.84 3.12 0.39
N CYS A 135 -6.44 2.07 0.98
CA CYS A 135 -6.57 1.97 2.42
C CYS A 135 -5.22 1.77 3.12
N ARG A 136 -4.26 1.06 2.52
CA ARG A 136 -2.88 0.99 3.04
C ARG A 136 -2.28 2.38 3.13
N THR A 137 -2.42 3.18 2.07
CA THR A 137 -1.94 4.58 2.03
C THR A 137 -2.62 5.43 3.10
N ALA A 138 -3.95 5.33 3.23
CA ALA A 138 -4.70 6.02 4.26
C ALA A 138 -4.25 5.63 5.67
N ALA A 139 -4.01 4.34 5.93
CA ALA A 139 -3.55 3.85 7.23
C ALA A 139 -2.17 4.41 7.61
N VAL A 140 -1.24 4.51 6.65
CA VAL A 140 0.07 5.16 6.86
C VAL A 140 -0.12 6.63 7.23
N LEU A 141 -0.88 7.39 6.42
CA LEU A 141 -1.18 8.80 6.65
C LEU A 141 -1.84 9.05 8.01
N TYR A 142 -2.80 8.20 8.37
CA TYR A 142 -3.53 8.27 9.62
C TYR A 142 -2.63 7.97 10.82
N ALA A 143 -1.82 6.91 10.77
CA ALA A 143 -0.87 6.57 11.82
C ALA A 143 0.11 7.71 12.10
N GLN A 144 0.52 8.46 11.08
CA GLN A 144 1.43 9.60 11.24
C GLN A 144 0.73 10.83 11.83
N LYS A 145 -0.48 11.16 11.39
CA LYS A 145 -1.29 12.21 12.03
C LYS A 145 -1.54 11.90 13.50
N CYS A 146 -1.84 10.64 13.83
CA CYS A 146 -2.04 10.17 15.20
C CYS A 146 -0.73 9.95 15.98
N GLY A 147 0.44 9.94 15.34
CA GLY A 147 1.73 9.96 16.03
C GLY A 147 1.92 11.21 16.91
N LYS A 148 1.11 12.27 16.68
CA LYS A 148 0.98 13.46 17.53
C LYS A 148 -0.12 13.32 18.62
N PHE A 149 -0.95 12.28 18.59
CA PHE A 149 -2.04 12.03 19.56
C PHE A 149 -2.09 10.56 20.06
N VAL A 150 -1.61 10.39 21.30
CA VAL A 150 -1.97 9.36 22.29
C VAL A 150 -1.70 7.89 21.91
N LYS A 151 -0.56 7.36 22.38
CA LYS A 151 -0.43 5.92 22.69
C LYS A 151 -1.28 5.63 23.94
N CYS A 152 -2.50 5.15 23.76
CA CYS A 152 -3.29 4.64 24.88
C CYS A 152 -2.91 3.17 25.11
N SER A 153 -2.18 2.88 26.18
CA SER A 153 -1.72 1.54 26.56
C SER A 153 -2.86 0.57 26.91
N SER A 154 -4.09 1.07 27.09
CA SER A 154 -5.25 0.28 27.50
C SER A 154 -6.08 -0.30 26.35
N MET A 155 -5.86 0.12 25.10
CA MET A 155 -6.59 -0.41 23.93
C MET A 155 -5.68 -0.50 22.69
N PRO A 156 -5.44 -1.70 22.13
CA PRO A 156 -4.80 -1.81 20.83
C PRO A 156 -5.68 -1.11 19.78
N SER A 157 -5.12 -0.14 19.07
CA SER A 157 -5.83 0.49 17.95
C SER A 157 -6.20 -0.57 16.91
N ALA A 158 -7.44 -0.55 16.43
CA ALA A 158 -7.88 -1.40 15.31
C ALA A 158 -7.05 -1.19 14.03
N LEU A 159 -6.30 -0.09 13.95
CA LEU A 159 -5.43 0.25 12.83
C LEU A 159 -4.28 -0.75 12.63
N GLU A 160 -3.68 -1.26 13.71
CA GLU A 160 -2.57 -2.22 13.64
C GLU A 160 -3.00 -3.56 12.99
N PRO A 161 -4.02 -4.27 13.50
CA PRO A 161 -4.48 -5.50 12.86
C PRO A 161 -5.02 -5.25 11.44
N PHE A 162 -5.64 -4.10 11.17
CA PHE A 162 -6.02 -3.71 9.82
C PHE A 162 -4.81 -3.64 8.87
N THR A 163 -3.78 -2.91 9.30
CA THR A 163 -2.54 -2.70 8.53
C THR A 163 -1.86 -4.03 8.22
N ILE A 164 -1.77 -4.94 9.20
CA ILE A 164 -1.22 -6.29 9.01
C ILE A 164 -2.01 -7.07 7.96
N VAL A 165 -3.34 -7.11 8.06
CA VAL A 165 -4.19 -7.85 7.11
C VAL A 165 -4.03 -7.32 5.69
N VAL A 166 -4.05 -6.00 5.51
CA VAL A 166 -3.90 -5.36 4.20
C VAL A 166 -2.49 -5.55 3.63
N GLN A 167 -1.44 -5.35 4.41
CA GLN A 167 -0.05 -5.52 3.95
C GLN A 167 0.23 -6.97 3.53
N ASN A 168 -0.26 -7.95 4.30
CA ASN A 168 -0.12 -9.37 3.98
C ASN A 168 -0.91 -9.75 2.72
N PHE A 169 -2.11 -9.22 2.55
CA PHE A 169 -2.88 -9.42 1.32
C PHE A 169 -2.14 -8.84 0.10
N LEU A 170 -1.59 -7.63 0.21
CA LEU A 170 -0.86 -6.98 -0.87
C LEU A 170 0.54 -7.57 -1.13
N ASN A 171 1.02 -8.50 -0.29
CA ASN A 171 2.40 -9.01 -0.30
C ASN A 171 3.43 -7.87 -0.33
N VAL A 172 3.24 -6.83 0.50
CA VAL A 172 4.13 -5.66 0.50
C VAL A 172 5.57 -6.10 0.80
N PRO A 173 6.55 -5.78 -0.07
CA PRO A 173 7.95 -6.09 0.18
C PRO A 173 8.43 -5.51 1.52
N PRO A 174 9.32 -6.21 2.26
CA PRO A 174 9.78 -5.75 3.58
C PRO A 174 10.29 -4.31 3.61
N HIS A 175 11.08 -3.91 2.61
CA HIS A 175 11.63 -2.56 2.45
C HIS A 175 10.56 -1.49 2.17
N LEU A 176 9.31 -1.88 1.85
CA LEU A 176 8.18 -0.98 1.64
C LEU A 176 7.17 -1.05 2.80
N LYS A 177 7.39 -1.86 3.84
CA LYS A 177 6.47 -1.93 4.99
C LYS A 177 6.59 -0.71 5.90
N THR A 178 7.80 -0.19 6.04
CA THR A 178 8.16 0.90 6.96
C THR A 178 8.18 2.25 6.23
N THR A 179 7.10 2.59 5.52
CA THR A 179 7.00 3.88 4.84
C THR A 179 6.75 4.98 5.87
N HIS A 180 7.69 5.91 6.04
CA HIS A 180 7.49 7.13 6.82
C HIS A 180 7.39 8.31 5.84
N LEU A 181 6.33 9.11 5.92
CA LEU A 181 6.27 10.45 5.34
C LEU A 181 6.92 11.47 6.28
N VAL A 182 7.68 12.44 5.78
CA VAL A 182 8.50 13.30 6.66
C VAL A 182 8.13 14.77 6.81
N GLU A 183 7.14 15.41 6.22
CA GLU A 183 7.01 16.90 6.30
C GLU A 183 8.28 17.61 5.75
N ALA A 184 8.13 18.30 4.63
CA ALA A 184 9.23 19.09 4.07
C ALA A 184 9.56 20.22 5.06
N THR A 185 10.75 20.20 5.65
CA THR A 185 11.27 21.35 6.38
C THR A 185 11.97 22.24 5.36
N HIS A 186 11.57 23.51 5.27
CA HIS A 186 12.16 24.48 4.33
C HIS A 186 13.69 24.62 4.46
N ASP A 187 14.25 24.21 5.60
CA ASP A 187 15.70 24.28 5.87
C ASP A 187 16.45 22.96 5.61
N ALA A 188 15.79 21.90 5.12
CA ALA A 188 16.47 20.65 4.85
C ALA A 188 17.25 20.71 3.52
N SER A 189 18.50 20.28 3.59
CA SER A 189 19.41 20.17 2.44
C SER A 189 20.09 18.80 2.43
N CYS A 190 20.50 18.36 1.25
CA CYS A 190 21.27 17.13 1.09
C CYS A 190 22.73 17.39 1.45
N SER A 191 23.22 16.79 2.53
CA SER A 191 24.61 16.98 2.99
C SER A 191 25.69 16.37 2.08
N ILE A 192 25.32 15.64 1.03
CA ILE A 192 26.26 15.07 0.06
C ILE A 192 26.52 16.06 -1.10
N CYS A 193 25.46 16.58 -1.73
CA CYS A 193 25.60 17.57 -2.81
C CYS A 193 25.53 19.02 -2.32
N LEU A 194 25.21 19.23 -1.05
CA LEU A 194 25.02 20.54 -0.40
C LEU A 194 23.90 21.40 -1.01
N SER A 195 22.98 20.78 -1.76
CA SER A 195 21.83 21.45 -2.34
C SER A 195 20.62 21.37 -1.43
N GLU A 196 19.85 22.46 -1.35
CA GLU A 196 18.52 22.46 -0.77
C GLU A 196 17.60 21.52 -1.55
N PHE A 197 16.61 20.94 -0.86
CA PHE A 197 15.60 20.13 -1.52
C PHE A 197 14.56 21.04 -2.16
N GLU A 198 14.45 21.01 -3.49
CA GLU A 198 13.46 21.81 -4.21
C GLU A 198 12.03 21.25 -3.98
N GLU A 199 10.99 22.11 -4.05
CA GLU A 199 9.59 21.68 -3.86
C GLU A 199 9.17 20.55 -4.80
N ASN A 200 9.64 20.57 -6.05
CA ASN A 200 9.42 19.50 -7.03
C ASN A 200 10.08 18.17 -6.59
N GLU A 201 11.22 18.18 -5.92
CA GLU A 201 11.95 17.00 -5.44
C GLU A 201 11.24 16.39 -4.23
N TRP A 202 10.66 17.22 -3.37
CA TRP A 202 9.76 16.76 -2.30
C TRP A 202 8.51 16.07 -2.84
N HIS A 203 7.98 16.57 -3.98
CA HIS A 203 6.80 16.02 -4.64
C HIS A 203 7.09 14.89 -5.63
N THR A 204 8.35 14.60 -5.93
CA THR A 204 8.72 13.51 -6.84
C THR A 204 9.14 12.30 -6.03
N ALA A 205 8.36 11.22 -6.13
CA ALA A 205 8.66 9.99 -5.42
C ALA A 205 10.05 9.46 -5.80
N CYS A 206 10.77 8.97 -4.79
CA CYS A 206 12.14 8.47 -4.88
C CYS A 206 13.24 9.51 -5.17
N HIS A 207 12.98 10.82 -5.08
CA HIS A 207 14.05 11.83 -5.11
C HIS A 207 14.72 12.05 -3.76
N ILE A 208 13.98 11.97 -2.65
CA ILE A 208 14.50 12.15 -1.30
C ILE A 208 14.38 10.84 -0.51
N VAL A 209 15.42 10.50 0.24
CA VAL A 209 15.52 9.28 1.03
C VAL A 209 15.90 9.64 2.46
N GLN A 210 15.26 8.99 3.44
CA GLN A 210 15.73 8.99 4.81
C GLN A 210 16.29 7.64 5.21
N LEU A 211 17.43 7.70 5.87
CA LEU A 211 18.02 6.53 6.50
C LEU A 211 17.33 6.26 7.84
N PRO A 212 17.44 5.04 8.42
CA PRO A 212 16.85 4.72 9.72
C PRO A 212 17.24 5.66 10.87
N CYS A 213 18.34 6.39 10.72
CA CYS A 213 18.81 7.41 11.66
C CYS A 213 18.16 8.80 11.46
N HIS A 214 17.11 8.89 10.64
CA HIS A 214 16.33 10.10 10.33
C HIS A 214 16.99 11.18 9.47
N HIS A 215 18.20 10.97 8.97
CA HIS A 215 18.85 11.91 8.05
C HIS A 215 18.35 11.79 6.61
N LEU A 216 18.19 12.93 5.94
CA LEU A 216 17.66 13.09 4.59
C LEU A 216 18.77 13.32 3.56
N PHE A 217 18.61 12.72 2.38
CA PHE A 217 19.54 12.85 1.26
C PHE A 217 18.77 12.72 -0.06
N HIS A 218 19.32 13.27 -1.15
CA HIS A 218 18.87 12.85 -2.48
C HIS A 218 19.16 11.37 -2.69
N SER A 219 18.23 10.66 -3.32
CA SER A 219 18.33 9.24 -3.63
C SER A 219 19.63 8.94 -4.39
N ASN A 220 19.91 9.70 -5.45
CA ASN A 220 21.12 9.52 -6.25
C ASN A 220 22.39 9.72 -5.42
N CYS A 221 22.40 10.69 -4.51
CA CYS A 221 23.54 10.98 -3.67
C CYS A 221 23.82 9.86 -2.65
N VAL A 222 22.76 9.39 -1.96
CA VAL A 222 22.94 8.41 -0.88
C VAL A 222 23.11 6.98 -1.40
N VAL A 223 22.55 6.63 -2.56
CA VAL A 223 22.67 5.28 -3.13
C VAL A 223 24.14 4.95 -3.45
N GLU A 224 24.88 5.87 -4.06
CA GLU A 224 26.29 5.65 -4.38
C GLU A 224 27.13 5.47 -3.10
N TRP A 225 26.88 6.29 -2.08
CA TRP A 225 27.52 6.14 -0.78
C TRP A 225 27.21 4.77 -0.15
N LEU A 226 25.95 4.33 -0.17
CA LEU A 226 25.53 3.06 0.43
C LEU A 226 26.05 1.83 -0.29
N HIS A 227 26.38 1.93 -1.58
CA HIS A 227 27.07 0.86 -2.29
C HIS A 227 28.48 0.61 -1.74
N LEU A 228 29.16 1.67 -1.28
CA LEU A 228 30.52 1.60 -0.74
C LEU A 228 30.55 1.43 0.78
N HIS A 229 29.62 2.08 1.47
CA HIS A 229 29.57 2.21 2.92
C HIS A 229 28.13 2.02 3.41
N GLN A 230 27.84 0.90 4.06
CA GLN A 230 26.50 0.59 4.63
C GLN A 230 26.17 1.42 5.89
N THR A 231 26.53 2.70 5.89
CA THR A 231 26.44 3.61 7.03
C THR A 231 26.01 5.01 6.58
N CYS A 232 25.31 5.75 7.42
CA CYS A 232 24.92 7.13 7.15
C CYS A 232 26.14 8.06 6.98
N PRO A 233 26.20 8.92 5.94
CA PRO A 233 27.27 9.91 5.77
C PRO A 233 27.41 10.89 6.95
N LEU A 234 26.29 11.25 7.59
CA LEU A 234 26.26 12.24 8.66
C LEU A 234 26.64 11.67 10.04
N CYS A 235 26.03 10.53 10.42
CA CYS A 235 26.18 9.98 11.78
C CYS A 235 26.83 8.61 11.84
N ARG A 236 27.17 8.01 10.68
CA ARG A 236 27.79 6.67 10.57
C ARG A 236 26.96 5.52 11.14
N ALA A 237 25.70 5.76 11.50
CA ALA A 237 24.78 4.71 11.91
C ALA A 237 24.55 3.70 10.77
N PRO A 238 24.42 2.38 11.07
CA PRO A 238 24.24 1.35 10.06
C PRO A 238 22.91 1.50 9.32
N SER A 239 22.94 1.36 8.00
CA SER A 239 21.77 1.45 7.13
C SER A 239 21.18 0.06 6.86
N THR A 240 20.60 -0.58 7.87
CA THR A 240 20.08 -1.96 7.75
C THR A 240 18.80 -2.03 6.89
N THR A 241 18.14 -0.90 6.63
CA THR A 241 16.92 -0.84 5.82
C THR A 241 16.79 0.55 5.18
N MET A 242 16.60 0.64 3.87
CA MET A 242 16.28 1.92 3.22
C MET A 242 14.77 2.15 3.28
N SER A 243 14.35 3.13 4.07
CA SER A 243 12.97 3.61 4.10
C SER A 243 12.88 4.82 3.17
N GLY A 244 12.46 4.62 1.92
CA GLY A 244 12.17 5.74 1.03
C GLY A 244 11.01 6.57 1.61
N ILE A 245 11.25 7.86 1.83
CA ILE A 245 10.19 8.81 2.21
C ILE A 245 9.50 9.30 0.95
N TYR A 246 8.22 9.60 1.09
CA TYR A 246 7.57 10.62 0.28
C TYR A 246 6.87 11.62 1.21
N VAL A 247 6.69 12.88 0.79
CA VAL A 247 5.94 13.88 1.56
C VAL A 247 4.65 14.21 0.82
N ALA A 248 3.54 14.10 1.54
CA ALA A 248 2.27 14.70 1.18
C ALA A 248 2.35 16.23 1.32
N PRO A 249 1.89 17.06 0.37
CA PRO A 249 1.91 18.52 0.48
C PRO A 249 1.17 19.04 1.72
#